data_AF-A0A380NWF8-F1
#
_entry.id   AF-A0A380NWF8-F1
#
_cell.length_a   1.000
_cell.length_b   1.000
_cell.length_c   1.000
_cell.angle_alpha   90.00
_cell.angle_beta   90.00
_cell.angle_gamma   90.00
#
_symmetry.space_group_name_H-M   'P 1'
#
loop_
_entity.id
_entity.type
_entity.pdbx_description
1 polymer ?
#
loop_
_entity_poly.entity_id
_entity_poly.type
_entity_poly.pdbx_seq_one_letter_code
_entity_poly.pdbx_strand_id
1 'polypeptide(L)'
;MLAVVSIGFVLFATLILTQTETIPHGFGIEYITFEVIAAFSTAGFSLGLTPHLTVIGKIVIMFVMFIGRVGIYTVMFSVLNIHQQPMHHQYPTEEIMIG
;
A
#
# COMPACT_ATOMS: atom_id res chain seq x y z
N MET A 1 -14.55 -0.38 -3.18
CA MET A 1 -13.43 -0.07 -4.10
C MET A 1 -12.08 -0.11 -3.40
N LEU A 2 -11.88 0.61 -2.29
CA LEU A 2 -10.57 0.65 -1.62
C LEU A 2 -10.10 -0.68 -1.03
N ALA A 3 -11.01 -1.45 -0.42
CA ALA A 3 -10.70 -2.81 0.02
C ALA A 3 -10.23 -3.70 -1.15
N VAL A 4 -10.80 -3.52 -2.34
CA VAL A 4 -10.41 -4.29 -3.54
C VAL A 4 -9.01 -3.88 -4.01
N VAL A 5 -8.70 -2.58 -4.01
CA VAL A 5 -7.37 -2.06 -4.35
C VAL A 5 -6.31 -2.54 -3.35
N SER A 6 -6.62 -2.51 -2.05
CA SER A 6 -5.68 -2.99 -1.02
C SER A 6 -5.44 -4.49 -1.12
N ILE A 7 -6.48 -5.29 -1.34
CA ILE A 7 -6.33 -6.74 -1.54
C ILE A 7 -5.51 -7.02 -2.81
N GLY A 8 -5.77 -6.30 -3.91
CA GLY A 8 -4.99 -6.43 -5.13
C GLY A 8 -3.51 -6.08 -4.94
N PHE A 9 -3.22 -5.01 -4.21
CA PHE A 9 -1.85 -4.60 -3.89
C PHE A 9 -1.11 -5.64 -3.04
N VAL A 10 -1.78 -6.18 -2.01
CA VAL A 10 -1.23 -7.24 -1.14
C VAL A 10 -0.94 -8.51 -1.96
N LEU A 11 -1.88 -8.94 -2.82
CA LEU A 11 -1.66 -10.10 -3.69
C LEU A 11 -0.49 -9.88 -4.65
N PHE A 12 -0.35 -8.67 -5.21
CA PHE A 12 0.75 -8.33 -6.09
C PHE A 12 2.10 -8.36 -5.35
N ALA A 13 2.17 -7.83 -4.13
CA ALA A 13 3.36 -7.90 -3.29
C ALA A 13 3.73 -9.37 -2.95
N THR A 14 2.75 -10.19 -2.58
CA THR A 14 2.97 -11.63 -2.32
C THR A 14 3.50 -12.36 -3.55
N LEU A 15 3.01 -12.05 -4.76
CA LEU A 15 3.51 -12.64 -6.01
C LEU A 15 4.97 -12.24 -6.28
N ILE A 16 5.32 -10.96 -6.08
CA ILE A 16 6.69 -10.49 -6.26
C ILE A 16 7.64 -11.17 -5.27
N LEU A 17 7.26 -11.23 -3.98
CA LEU A 17 8.06 -11.92 -2.98
C LEU A 17 8.21 -13.41 -3.32
N THR A 18 7.14 -14.08 -3.76
CA THR A 18 7.21 -15.50 -4.14
C THR A 18 8.16 -15.76 -5.31
N GLN A 19 8.28 -14.82 -6.27
CA GLN A 19 9.21 -14.95 -7.40
C GLN A 19 10.67 -14.60 -7.02
N THR A 20 10.85 -13.70 -6.06
CA THR A 20 12.17 -13.17 -5.70
C THR A 20 12.83 -14.00 -4.61
N GLU A 21 12.05 -14.60 -3.72
CA GLU A 21 12.54 -15.34 -2.56
C GLU A 21 12.73 -16.83 -2.90
N THR A 22 13.95 -17.35 -2.69
CA THR A 22 14.18 -18.79 -2.70
C THR A 22 13.71 -19.38 -1.38
N ILE A 23 12.53 -19.99 -1.42
CA ILE A 23 11.86 -20.59 -0.27
C ILE A 23 12.79 -21.62 0.41
N PRO A 24 13.07 -21.51 1.73
CA PRO A 24 13.79 -22.54 2.46
C PRO A 24 13.02 -23.87 2.43
N HIS A 25 13.72 -24.99 2.25
CA HIS A 25 13.13 -26.33 2.25
C HIS A 25 12.39 -26.62 3.57
N GLY A 26 11.07 -26.41 3.60
CA GLY A 26 10.21 -26.70 4.76
C GLY A 26 9.04 -25.74 4.98
N PHE A 27 9.08 -24.52 4.43
CA PHE A 27 7.99 -23.53 4.55
C PHE A 27 7.31 -23.31 3.20
N GLY A 28 5.98 -23.15 3.19
CA GLY A 28 5.19 -22.92 1.97
C GLY A 28 4.88 -21.45 1.71
N ILE A 29 3.94 -21.21 0.79
CA ILE A 29 3.40 -19.87 0.41
C ILE A 29 2.73 -19.17 1.62
N GLU A 30 2.27 -19.95 2.60
CA GLU A 30 1.72 -19.46 3.87
C GLU A 30 2.67 -18.52 4.62
N TYR A 31 3.96 -18.82 4.56
CA TYR A 31 5.00 -18.07 5.26
C TYR A 31 5.18 -16.67 4.66
N ILE A 32 5.16 -16.57 3.33
CA ILE A 32 5.22 -15.30 2.59
C ILE A 32 3.93 -14.50 2.80
N THR A 33 2.79 -15.18 2.70
CA THR A 33 1.48 -14.52 2.83
C THR A 33 1.29 -13.93 4.22
N PHE A 34 1.71 -14.65 5.27
CA PHE A 34 1.69 -14.15 6.63
C PHE A 34 2.58 -12.90 6.77
N GLU A 35 3.76 -12.90 6.16
CA GLU A 35 4.68 -11.77 6.25
C GLU A 35 4.14 -10.52 5.57
N VAL A 36 3.54 -10.65 4.38
CA VAL A 36 2.93 -9.53 3.67
C VAL A 36 1.72 -8.99 4.44
N ILE A 37 0.88 -9.86 5.03
CA ILE A 37 -0.26 -9.46 5.85
C ILE A 37 0.21 -8.74 7.12
N ALA A 38 1.24 -9.27 7.80
CA ALA A 38 1.79 -8.67 9.01
C ALA A 38 2.44 -7.31 8.73
N ALA A 39 3.17 -7.19 7.62
CA ALA A 39 3.75 -5.93 7.14
C ALA A 39 2.66 -4.89 6.79
N PHE A 40 1.60 -5.31 6.09
CA PHE A 40 0.48 -4.44 5.72
C PHE A 40 -0.30 -3.95 6.94
N SER A 41 -0.54 -4.82 7.92
CA SER A 41 -1.19 -4.46 9.19
C SER A 41 -0.29 -3.64 10.12
N THR A 42 1.00 -3.50 9.80
CA THR A 42 2.02 -2.91 10.69
C THR A 42 2.07 -3.58 12.06
N ALA A 43 1.76 -4.88 12.11
CA ALA A 43 1.60 -5.63 13.35
C ALA A 43 2.94 -5.91 14.06
N GLY A 44 4.07 -5.77 13.35
CA GLY A 44 5.41 -5.99 13.89
C GLY A 44 5.76 -7.47 14.16
N PHE A 45 4.87 -8.39 13.79
CA PHE A 45 5.13 -9.82 13.84
C PHE A 45 5.74 -10.31 12.51
N SER A 46 6.65 -11.27 12.61
CA SER A 46 7.27 -11.93 11.48
C SER A 46 7.52 -13.37 11.87
N LEU A 47 7.30 -14.31 10.96
CA LEU A 47 7.63 -15.71 11.22
C LEU A 47 9.15 -15.99 11.14
N GLY A 48 9.95 -14.97 10.84
CA GLY A 48 11.40 -15.07 10.67
C GLY A 48 11.87 -15.00 9.22
N LEU A 49 11.00 -14.64 8.26
CA LEU A 49 11.40 -14.45 6.86
C LEU A 49 12.18 -13.15 6.68
N THR A 50 11.76 -12.08 7.38
CA THR A 50 12.30 -10.69 7.28
C THR A 50 13.83 -10.56 7.17
N PRO A 51 14.65 -11.30 7.95
CA PRO A 51 16.11 -11.22 7.89
C PRO A 51 16.69 -11.87 6.62
N HIS A 52 16.04 -12.94 6.15
CA HIS A 52 16.47 -13.77 5.03
C HIS A 52 16.01 -13.24 3.67
N LEU A 53 15.25 -12.14 3.62
CA LEU A 53 14.82 -11.59 2.35
C LEU A 53 15.99 -11.16 1.46
N THR A 54 15.85 -11.46 0.18
CA THR A 54 16.67 -10.85 -0.89
C THR A 54 16.61 -9.32 -0.82
N VAL A 55 17.62 -8.65 -1.40
CA VAL A 55 17.70 -7.17 -1.41
C VAL A 55 16.43 -6.56 -2.02
N ILE A 56 15.91 -7.16 -3.09
CA ILE A 56 14.68 -6.74 -3.76
C ILE A 56 13.46 -6.99 -2.85
N GLY A 57 13.37 -8.15 -2.21
CA GLY A 57 12.30 -8.47 -1.27
C GLY A 57 12.21 -7.49 -0.10
N LYS A 58 13.35 -7.06 0.45
CA LYS A 58 13.41 -6.04 1.52
C LYS A 58 12.85 -4.69 1.07
N ILE A 59 13.15 -4.26 -0.16
CA ILE A 59 12.61 -3.02 -0.73
C ILE A 59 11.08 -3.12 -0.84
N VAL A 60 10.56 -4.25 -1.33
CA VAL A 60 9.12 -4.46 -1.45
C VAL A 60 8.44 -4.44 -0.08
N ILE A 61 8.96 -5.14 0.92
CA ILE A 61 8.42 -5.13 2.28
C ILE A 61 8.44 -3.72 2.89
N MET A 62 9.49 -2.92 2.67
CA MET A 62 9.52 -1.52 3.11
C MET A 62 8.36 -0.71 2.52
N PHE A 63 8.08 -0.86 1.21
CA PHE A 63 6.93 -0.19 0.59
C PHE A 63 5.60 -0.69 1.16
N VAL A 64 5.45 -2.00 1.39
CA VAL A 64 4.24 -2.58 1.98
C VAL A 64 4.00 -2.02 3.39
N MET A 65 5.04 -1.95 4.24
CA MET A 65 4.96 -1.36 5.58
C MET A 65 4.62 0.13 5.54
N PHE A 66 5.23 0.89 4.61
CA PHE A 66 4.95 2.30 4.45
C PHE A 66 3.49 2.55 4.06
N ILE A 67 2.99 1.81 3.07
CA ILE A 67 1.59 1.92 2.62
C ILE A 67 0.62 1.46 3.71
N GLY A 68 0.96 0.39 4.43
CA GLY A 68 0.20 -0.09 5.59
C GLY A 68 0.07 0.96 6.69
N ARG A 69 1.17 1.70 6.99
CA ARG A 69 1.18 2.73 8.03
C ARG A 69 0.53 4.05 7.62
N VAL A 70 0.84 4.55 6.41
CA VAL A 70 0.31 5.82 5.87
C VAL A 70 -1.17 5.70 5.47
N GLY A 71 -1.60 4.48 5.17
CA GLY A 71 -2.93 4.17 4.69
C GLY A 71 -3.02 4.37 3.18
N ILE A 72 -3.58 3.38 2.50
CA ILE A 72 -3.71 3.38 1.02
C ILE A 72 -4.50 4.60 0.51
N TYR A 73 -5.42 5.10 1.32
CA TYR A 73 -6.20 6.32 1.04
C TYR A 73 -5.31 7.55 0.87
N THR A 74 -4.42 7.79 1.83
CA THR A 74 -3.52 8.94 1.83
C THR A 74 -2.53 8.85 0.69
N VAL A 75 -2.02 7.65 0.39
CA VAL A 75 -1.11 7.42 -0.74
C VAL A 75 -1.84 7.67 -2.07
N MET A 76 -3.03 7.12 -2.25
CA MET A 76 -3.82 7.35 -3.47
C MET A 76 -4.17 8.83 -3.63
N PHE A 77 -4.61 9.49 -2.55
CA PHE A 77 -4.89 10.93 -2.58
C PHE A 77 -3.62 11.71 -2.92
N SER A 78 -2.48 11.45 -2.27
CA SER A 78 -1.23 12.16 -2.55
C SER A 78 -0.74 12.00 -3.99
N VAL A 79 -1.00 10.86 -4.64
CA VAL A 79 -0.64 10.64 -6.05
C VAL A 79 -1.65 11.31 -6.99
N LEU A 80 -2.94 11.28 -6.65
CA LEU A 80 -4.02 11.85 -7.47
C LEU A 80 -4.14 13.39 -7.33
N ASN A 81 -3.80 13.95 -6.17
CA ASN A 81 -3.95 15.37 -5.86
C ASN A 81 -2.76 16.25 -6.28
N ILE A 82 -1.79 15.72 -7.03
CA ILE A 82 -0.63 16.48 -7.54
C ILE A 82 -1.06 17.66 -8.44
N HIS A 83 -2.31 17.71 -8.91
CA HIS A 83 -2.82 18.72 -9.85
C HIS A 83 -3.92 19.65 -9.30
N GLN A 84 -4.09 19.79 -7.99
CA GLN A 84 -4.91 20.91 -7.49
C GLN A 84 -4.13 22.22 -7.64
N GLN A 85 -4.13 22.76 -8.87
CA GLN A 85 -4.00 24.19 -9.10
C GLN A 85 -4.89 24.88 -8.06
N PRO A 86 -4.40 25.84 -7.26
CA PRO A 86 -5.27 26.62 -6.42
C PRO A 86 -6.25 27.32 -7.36
N MET A 87 -7.48 26.82 -7.40
CA MET A 87 -8.54 27.39 -8.23
C MET A 87 -8.90 28.71 -7.57
N HIS A 88 -8.16 29.77 -7.90
CA HIS A 88 -8.37 31.13 -7.44
C HIS A 88 -9.59 31.77 -8.13
N HIS A 89 -10.57 30.95 -8.55
CA HIS A 89 -11.78 31.44 -9.19
C HIS A 89 -12.84 31.67 -8.12
N GLN A 90 -12.82 32.88 -7.57
CA GLN A 90 -13.90 33.40 -6.75
C GLN A 90 -15.08 33.68 -7.69
N TYR A 91 -16.07 32.80 -7.68
CA TYR A 91 -17.31 33.03 -8.44
C TYR A 91 -18.01 34.26 -7.86
N PRO A 92 -18.37 35.26 -8.68
CA PRO A 92 -19.12 36.42 -8.21
C PRO A 92 -20.45 35.96 -7.59
N THR A 93 -20.73 36.43 -6.38
CA THR A 93 -21.99 36.17 -5.70
C THR A 93 -23.05 37.05 -6.34
N GLU A 94 -23.95 36.47 -7.13
CA GLU A 94 -25.14 37.17 -7.61
C GLU A 94 -26.26 37.05 -6.56
N GLU A 95 -26.75 38.19 -6.06
CA GLU A 95 -27.99 38.23 -5.27
C GLU A 95 -29.18 37.99 -6.20
N ILE A 96 -29.79 36.81 -6.10
CA ILE A 96 -31.02 36.49 -6.83
C ILE A 96 -32.19 37.01 -5.99
N MET A 97 -32.80 38.12 -6.40
CA MET A 97 -34.03 38.62 -5.79
C MET A 97 -35.18 37.70 -6.20
N ILE A 98 -35.63 36.85 -5.28
CA ILE A 98 -36.85 36.05 -5.45
C ILE A 98 -38.00 36.97 -5.06
N GLY A 99 -38.72 37.46 -6.08
CA GLY A 99 -39.98 38.19 -5.90
C GLY A 99 -41.10 37.30 -5.37
#